data_AF-A0A258BLE7-F1
#
_entry.id   AF-A0A258BLE7-F1
#
_cell.length_a   1.000
_cell.length_b   1.000
_cell.length_c   1.000
_cell.angle_alpha   90.00
_cell.angle_beta   90.00
_cell.angle_gamma   90.00
#
_symmetry.space_group_name_H-M   'P 1'
#
loop_
_entity.id
_entity.type
_entity.pdbx_description
1 polymer ?
#
loop_
_entity_poly.entity_id
_entity_poly.type
_entity_poly.pdbx_seq_one_letter_code
_entity_poly.pdbx_strand_id
1 'polypeptide(L)'
;ALSKGEVPGPENSIGKLVAGATMQELSMFALDLQGEAGVLWNEESPQQGRFQAMLMRSPATRIEGGSDEILRNIIGERVLGLPGDIRVDKDVPFKDIPTSGRKKH
;
A
#
# COMPACT_ATOMS: atom_id res chain seq x y z
N ALA A 1 -1.51 -11.06 19.47
CA ALA A 1 -0.70 -9.86 19.19
C ALA A 1 -1.43 -8.58 19.63
N LEU A 2 -2.33 -7.97 18.83
CA LEU A 2 -2.99 -6.69 19.20
C LEU A 2 -3.74 -6.74 20.54
N SER A 3 -4.57 -7.76 20.76
CA SER A 3 -5.32 -7.93 22.02
C SER A 3 -4.43 -8.29 23.23
N LYS A 4 -3.14 -8.59 23.00
CA LYS A 4 -2.16 -8.92 24.05
C LYS A 4 -1.16 -7.79 24.30
N GLY A 5 -1.30 -6.64 23.64
CA GLY A 5 -0.36 -5.51 23.75
C GLY A 5 1.00 -5.74 23.06
N GLU A 6 1.13 -6.83 22.30
CA GLU A 6 2.35 -7.13 21.55
C GLU A 6 2.33 -6.40 20.21
N VAL A 7 3.46 -5.81 19.82
CA VAL A 7 3.62 -5.23 18.49
C VAL A 7 3.41 -6.35 17.47
N PRO A 8 2.45 -6.22 16.55
CA PRO A 8 2.22 -7.25 15.56
C PRO A 8 3.45 -7.47 14.70
N GLY A 9 3.77 -8.73 14.43
CA GLY A 9 4.92 -9.10 13.64
C GLY A 9 4.79 -8.71 12.16
N PRO A 10 5.86 -8.90 11.37
CA PRO A 10 5.88 -8.58 9.95
C PRO A 10 4.79 -9.30 9.14
N GLU A 11 4.21 -10.38 9.64
CA GLU A 11 3.11 -11.14 9.04
C GLU A 11 1.84 -10.30 8.86
N ASN A 12 1.63 -9.27 9.69
CA ASN A 12 0.51 -8.33 9.51
C ASN A 12 0.59 -7.56 8.17
N SER A 13 1.79 -7.44 7.59
CA SER A 13 1.98 -6.82 6.27
C SER A 13 1.22 -7.57 5.17
N ILE A 14 1.04 -8.90 5.32
CA ILE A 14 0.26 -9.72 4.38
C ILE A 14 -1.20 -9.28 4.40
N GLY A 15 -1.81 -9.24 5.60
CA GLY A 15 -3.21 -8.85 5.75
C GLY A 15 -3.47 -7.45 5.23
N LYS A 16 -2.54 -6.52 5.48
CA LYS A 16 -2.65 -5.16 4.95
C LYS A 16 -2.54 -5.10 3.42
N LEU A 17 -1.54 -5.77 2.84
CA LEU A 17 -1.35 -5.79 1.39
C LEU A 17 -2.59 -6.34 0.67
N VAL A 18 -3.15 -7.43 1.20
CA VAL A 18 -4.40 -8.02 0.68
C VAL A 18 -5.56 -7.06 0.85
N ALA A 19 -5.75 -6.49 2.05
CA ALA A 19 -6.85 -5.56 2.31
C ALA A 19 -6.85 -4.34 1.37
N GLY A 20 -5.67 -3.76 1.09
CA GLY A 20 -5.54 -2.64 0.16
C GLY A 20 -5.97 -3.00 -1.27
N ALA A 21 -5.52 -4.14 -1.79
CA ALA A 21 -5.92 -4.62 -3.11
C ALA A 21 -7.41 -4.99 -3.16
N THR A 22 -7.90 -5.76 -2.18
CA THR A 22 -9.30 -6.18 -2.09
C THR A 22 -10.24 -4.98 -2.00
N MET A 23 -9.86 -3.89 -1.32
CA MET A 23 -10.71 -2.70 -1.25
C MET A 23 -10.95 -2.09 -2.64
N GLN A 24 -9.90 -1.99 -3.46
CA GLN A 24 -10.05 -1.48 -4.82
C GLN A 24 -10.91 -2.40 -5.68
N GLU A 25 -10.62 -3.71 -5.68
CA GLU A 25 -11.34 -4.72 -6.45
C GLU A 25 -12.82 -4.77 -6.08
N LEU A 26 -13.13 -4.80 -4.79
CA LEU A 26 -14.50 -4.79 -4.29
C LEU A 26 -15.24 -3.52 -4.68
N SER A 27 -14.57 -2.37 -4.64
CA SER A 27 -15.20 -1.10 -5.03
C SER A 27 -15.53 -1.08 -6.52
N MET A 28 -14.58 -1.48 -7.38
CA MET A 28 -14.81 -1.57 -8.82
C MET A 28 -15.95 -2.53 -9.14
N PHE A 29 -15.92 -3.73 -8.56
CA PHE A 29 -16.99 -4.71 -8.76
C PHE A 29 -18.37 -4.18 -8.32
N ALA A 30 -18.43 -3.47 -7.19
CA ALA A 30 -19.68 -2.86 -6.74
C ALA A 30 -20.16 -1.74 -7.68
N LEU A 31 -19.28 -0.94 -8.25
CA LEU A 31 -19.63 0.07 -9.25
C LEU A 31 -20.11 -0.57 -10.56
N ASP A 32 -19.49 -1.67 -10.99
CA ASP A 32 -19.95 -2.43 -12.16
C ASP A 32 -21.39 -2.96 -11.96
N LEU A 33 -21.71 -3.42 -10.75
CA LEU A 33 -23.08 -3.85 -10.39
C LEU A 33 -24.09 -2.69 -10.37
N GLN A 34 -23.64 -1.43 -10.24
CA GLN A 34 -24.50 -0.25 -10.35
C GLN A 34 -24.78 0.14 -11.82
N GLY A 35 -24.11 -0.50 -12.79
CA GLY A 35 -24.23 -0.19 -14.20
C GLY A 35 -23.85 1.26 -14.51
N GLU A 36 -24.65 1.93 -15.33
CA GLU A 36 -24.40 3.33 -15.73
C GLU A 36 -24.38 4.30 -14.54
N ALA A 37 -25.09 3.99 -13.45
CA ALA A 37 -25.07 4.83 -12.25
C ALA A 37 -23.73 4.79 -11.50
N GLY A 38 -22.89 3.76 -11.74
CA GLY A 38 -21.62 3.56 -11.04
C GLY A 38 -20.59 4.68 -11.27
N VAL A 39 -20.70 5.42 -12.38
CA VAL A 39 -19.80 6.55 -12.68
C VAL A 39 -20.26 7.87 -12.06
N LEU A 40 -21.50 7.94 -11.56
CA LEU A 40 -22.05 9.13 -10.93
C LEU A 40 -21.67 9.15 -9.45
N TRP A 41 -21.39 10.36 -8.93
CA TRP A 41 -21.17 10.57 -7.50
C TRP A 41 -21.83 11.88 -7.05
N ASN A 42 -23.04 11.74 -6.50
CA ASN A 42 -23.94 12.80 -6.08
C ASN A 42 -24.89 12.30 -4.97
N GLU A 43 -25.84 13.13 -4.55
CA GLU A 43 -26.80 12.80 -3.48
C GLU A 43 -27.73 11.63 -3.83
N GLU A 44 -27.95 11.36 -5.11
CA GLU A 44 -28.83 10.29 -5.61
C GLU A 44 -28.09 8.97 -5.84
N SER A 45 -26.77 8.93 -5.60
CA SER A 45 -25.95 7.77 -5.89
C SER A 45 -26.36 6.55 -5.05
N PRO A 46 -26.39 5.33 -5.63
CA PRO A 46 -26.77 4.14 -4.89
C PRO A 46 -25.89 3.95 -3.64
N GLN A 47 -26.51 3.49 -2.56
CA GLN A 47 -25.84 3.32 -1.26
C GLN A 47 -25.12 4.60 -0.78
N GLN A 48 -25.66 5.77 -1.12
CA GLN A 48 -25.14 7.08 -0.74
C GLN A 48 -23.69 7.31 -1.23
N GLY A 49 -23.34 6.77 -2.40
CA GLY A 49 -22.01 6.94 -3.00
C GLY A 49 -20.89 6.20 -2.25
N ARG A 50 -21.22 5.21 -1.41
CA ARG A 50 -20.25 4.49 -0.57
C ARG A 50 -19.13 3.86 -1.39
N PHE A 51 -19.44 3.22 -2.52
CA PHE A 51 -18.46 2.49 -3.31
C PHE A 51 -17.59 3.42 -4.16
N GLN A 52 -18.14 4.56 -4.60
CA GLN A 52 -17.40 5.65 -5.22
C GLN A 52 -16.37 6.22 -4.25
N ALA A 53 -16.79 6.52 -3.02
CA ALA A 53 -15.91 6.98 -1.96
C ALA A 53 -14.82 5.94 -1.63
N MET A 54 -15.19 4.65 -1.59
CA MET A 54 -14.26 3.55 -1.32
C MET A 54 -13.22 3.38 -2.43
N LEU A 55 -13.63 3.45 -3.70
CA LEU A 55 -12.73 3.42 -4.84
C LEU A 55 -11.76 4.62 -4.80
N MET A 56 -12.26 5.82 -4.54
CA MET A 56 -11.44 7.02 -4.46
C MET A 56 -10.46 6.99 -3.27
N ARG A 57 -10.79 6.25 -2.21
CA ARG A 57 -9.90 6.02 -1.06
C ARG A 57 -8.84 4.94 -1.33
N SER A 58 -9.09 4.01 -2.25
CA SER A 58 -8.22 2.84 -2.45
C SER A 58 -6.76 3.15 -2.75
N PRO A 59 -6.39 4.18 -3.51
CA PRO A 59 -4.99 4.52 -3.72
C PRO A 59 -4.28 4.94 -2.43
N ALA A 60 -4.97 5.65 -1.53
CA ALA A 60 -4.39 6.07 -0.26
C ALA A 60 -4.08 4.87 0.64
N THR A 61 -4.96 3.86 0.66
CA THR A 61 -4.76 2.65 1.47
C THR A 61 -3.57 1.80 1.03
N ARG A 62 -3.19 1.87 -0.25
CA ARG A 62 -2.00 1.22 -0.81
C ARG A 62 -0.69 1.94 -0.50
N ILE A 63 -0.73 3.10 0.15
CA ILE A 63 0.44 3.93 0.51
C ILE A 63 0.53 4.14 2.02
N GLU A 64 -0.61 4.40 2.68
CA GLU A 64 -0.66 4.73 4.10
C GLU A 64 -0.19 3.57 4.98
N GLY A 65 0.69 3.83 5.95
CA GLY A 65 1.25 2.77 6.82
C GLY A 65 2.19 1.79 6.11
N GLY A 66 2.77 2.18 4.96
CA GLY A 66 3.70 1.40 4.14
C GLY A 66 3.14 1.08 2.76
N SER A 67 3.85 1.46 1.69
CA SER A 67 3.36 1.16 0.34
C SER A 67 3.33 -0.34 0.08
N ASP A 68 2.53 -0.77 -0.90
CA ASP A 68 2.47 -2.18 -1.30
C ASP A 68 3.86 -2.78 -1.59
N GLU A 69 4.78 -2.00 -2.21
CA GLU A 69 6.15 -2.41 -2.48
C GLU A 69 6.93 -2.64 -1.19
N ILE A 70 6.81 -1.72 -0.22
CA ILE A 70 7.45 -1.86 1.09
C ILE A 70 6.90 -3.08 1.83
N LEU A 71 5.58 -3.31 1.79
CA LEU A 71 4.98 -4.48 2.41
C LEU A 71 5.45 -5.78 1.75
N ARG A 72 5.54 -5.83 0.41
CA ARG A 72 6.11 -6.98 -0.31
C ARG A 72 7.56 -7.24 0.08
N ASN A 73 8.37 -6.20 0.24
CA ASN A 73 9.76 -6.34 0.71
C ASN A 73 9.81 -6.88 2.15
N ILE A 74 8.96 -6.38 3.05
CA ILE A 74 8.85 -6.91 4.42
C ILE A 74 8.48 -8.38 4.41
N ILE A 75 7.49 -8.78 3.60
CA ILE A 75 7.07 -10.19 3.46
C ILE A 75 8.24 -11.03 2.93
N GLY A 76 8.90 -10.59 1.86
CA GLY A 76 10.05 -11.27 1.28
C GLY A 76 11.19 -11.49 2.29
N GLU A 77 11.68 -10.41 2.90
CA GLU A 77 12.85 -10.45 3.77
C GLU A 77 12.56 -11.05 5.15
N ARG A 78 11.46 -10.65 5.78
CA ARG A 78 11.21 -10.92 7.21
C ARG A 78 10.27 -12.08 7.46
N VAL A 79 9.41 -12.43 6.50
CA VAL A 79 8.52 -13.59 6.61
C VAL A 79 9.09 -14.78 5.84
N LEU A 80 9.55 -14.57 4.60
CA LEU A 80 10.04 -15.63 3.73
C LEU A 80 11.56 -15.83 3.79
N GLY A 81 12.32 -14.93 4.42
CA GLY A 81 13.78 -15.04 4.54
C GLY A 81 14.54 -14.84 3.22
N LEU A 82 13.92 -14.18 2.24
CA LEU A 82 14.58 -13.87 0.96
C LEU A 82 15.68 -12.82 1.16
N PRO A 83 16.73 -12.82 0.31
CA PRO A 83 17.69 -11.73 0.29
C PRO A 83 16.99 -10.40 0.02
N GLY A 84 17.35 -9.36 0.76
CA GLY A 84 16.84 -8.01 0.50
C GLY A 84 17.41 -7.41 -0.79
N ASP A 85 16.76 -6.36 -1.28
CA ASP A 85 17.23 -5.63 -2.45
C ASP A 85 18.68 -5.14 -2.26
N ILE A 86 19.43 -5.13 -3.37
CA ILE A 86 20.81 -4.64 -3.39
C ILE A 86 20.81 -3.15 -3.03
N ARG A 87 21.34 -2.84 -1.85
CA ARG A 87 21.51 -1.47 -1.36
C ARG A 87 22.99 -1.18 -1.19
N VAL A 88 23.59 -0.58 -2.22
CA VAL A 88 25.01 -0.19 -2.22
C VAL A 88 25.33 0.92 -1.21
N ASP A 89 24.30 1.62 -0.72
CA ASP A 89 24.34 2.75 0.18
C ASP A 89 23.95 2.41 1.63
N LYS A 90 23.52 1.17 1.91
CA LYS A 90 22.94 0.77 3.20
C LYS A 90 23.84 1.10 4.40
N ASP A 91 25.15 0.93 4.24
CA ASP A 91 26.16 1.12 5.28
C ASP A 91 26.97 2.41 5.08
N VAL A 92 26.57 3.25 4.12
CA VAL A 92 27.22 4.53 3.81
C VAL A 92 26.44 5.65 4.49
N PRO A 93 27.09 6.49 5.32
CA PRO A 93 26.43 7.67 5.87
C PRO A 93 25.88 8.57 4.75
N PHE A 94 24.68 9.15 4.94
CA PHE A 94 23.98 9.90 3.88
C PHE A 94 24.86 10.96 3.17
N LYS A 95 25.72 11.66 3.91
CA LYS A 95 26.65 12.67 3.38
C LYS A 95 27.72 12.12 2.41
N ASP A 96 27.99 10.82 2.48
CA ASP A 96 29.04 10.12 1.75
C ASP A 96 28.46 9.32 0.56
N ILE A 97 27.13 9.34 0.37
CA ILE A 97 26.46 8.70 -0.77
C ILE A 97 26.81 9.48 -2.05
N PRO A 98 27.33 8.81 -3.10
CA PRO A 98 27.64 9.46 -4.38
C PRO A 98 26.37 10.06 -5.01
N THR A 99 26.31 11.39 -5.06
CA THR A 99 25.27 12.10 -5.83
C THR A 99 25.82 12.45 -7.21
N SER A 100 25.00 12.35 -8.25
CA SER A 100 25.38 12.57 -9.65
C SER A 100 25.85 14.00 -9.99
N GLY A 101 26.01 14.89 -8.99
CA GLY A 101 26.27 16.32 -9.18
C GLY A 101 27.64 16.85 -8.76
N ARG A 102 28.53 16.07 -8.12
CA ARG A 102 29.86 16.59 -7.72
C ARG A 102 30.98 16.01 -8.57
N LYS A 103 31.28 16.65 -9.70
CA LYS A 103 32.66 16.68 -10.21
C LYS A 103 33.48 17.55 -9.26
N LYS A 104 34.32 16.93 -8.43
CA LYS A 104 35.41 17.64 -7.76
C LYS A 104 36.48 17.94 -8.83
N HIS A 105 36.60 19.22 -9.19
CA HIS A 105 37.84 19.75 -9.76
C HIS A 105 38.89 19.85 -8.66
#